data_AF-A0A0F8V0N0-F1
#
_entry.id   AF-A0A0F8V0N0-F1
#
_cell.length_a   1.000
_cell.length_b   1.000
_cell.length_c   1.000
_cell.angle_alpha   90.00
_cell.angle_beta   90.00
_cell.angle_gamma   90.00
#
_symmetry.space_group_name_H-M   'P 1'
#
loop_
_entity.id
_entity.type
_entity.pdbx_description
1 polymer ?
#
loop_
_entity_poly.entity_id
_entity_poly.type
_entity_poly.pdbx_seq_one_letter_code
_entity_poly.pdbx_strand_id
1 'polypeptide(L)'
;DDFPPLPDVAITKFLVHDLDTPESHGAIAVDGSVSARIDCPLALHIPPLGFEVLVGNCAPDDPYISVADVVTKGFTVNPGQATVVDISGIIRGLSDQLTTACPGEKRSPLDSLLRNYIDGLQTTVYIRGADTPYPNTPQWIVDILKSVTVPLPFTGKALDDLVKNFTMTDVHFSLPNPLAEPDSPESSITVSALVKVLIAMPEHMDFHVDVPQVRATADVYYRESKLGVLDLHRWQPANSTFIEDVGDNSTALLVEFSVQDAPLEVADDDVLTDVLQTLIFEGNPVKLTVSANVDAEVSTGLGEFAVRGIPADGALTVQPPYGGDSLLEELALHVASLELGATTESSLLVKTTVNFTNPTQYSASVPLVDFELLYNDTKVAHLTAKDATIKPGNNTGLSVDLLWSPLDLDGPAAVLAGQDLLSQYVSGFNTSVMITTHKGTIPALPKLGQALSRLGFEVQIPKLPVRRAPGDDPDEPDHDDGQTRFIQDATLHLWSSTADFTLSSPFTNTTLEITSIEAQAFYEHDQEVGTINYYEPFPVPPGVSQTPRLPVDLNLGGIGYDAVKRAVGGTLHLDTVAKVGVKIEDYSDTILYHGNGITARVKL
;
A
#
# COMPACT_ATOMS: atom_id res chain seq x y z
N ASP A 1 13.72 61.94 21.70
CA ASP A 1 13.79 60.95 22.78
C ASP A 1 12.81 61.14 23.93
N ASP A 2 11.97 62.19 23.98
CA ASP A 2 10.92 62.32 25.01
C ASP A 2 9.51 62.21 24.40
N PHE A 3 9.15 61.03 23.90
CA PHE A 3 7.72 60.67 23.83
C PHE A 3 7.35 59.99 25.14
N PRO A 4 6.23 60.35 25.79
CA PRO A 4 5.76 59.60 26.94
C PRO A 4 5.61 58.12 26.57
N PRO A 5 5.96 57.19 27.48
CA PRO A 5 5.82 55.76 27.21
C PRO A 5 4.37 55.49 26.81
N LEU A 6 4.19 54.68 25.76
CA LEU A 6 2.86 54.25 25.36
C LEU A 6 2.20 53.54 26.55
N PRO A 7 0.92 53.84 26.84
CA PRO A 7 0.23 53.21 27.95
C PRO A 7 0.13 51.71 27.69
N ASP A 8 0.24 50.90 28.75
CA ASP A 8 -0.05 49.47 28.65
C ASP A 8 -1.52 49.28 28.26
N VAL A 9 -1.72 48.58 27.14
CA VAL A 9 -3.03 48.35 26.53
C VAL A 9 -3.44 46.89 26.71
N ALA A 10 -4.63 46.63 27.24
CA ALA A 10 -5.21 45.30 27.35
C ALA A 10 -6.53 45.21 26.58
N ILE A 11 -6.61 44.27 25.63
CA ILE A 11 -7.81 43.97 24.85
C ILE A 11 -8.78 43.15 25.73
N THR A 12 -9.98 43.67 25.99
CA THR A 12 -10.96 43.04 26.89
C THR A 12 -12.08 42.32 26.15
N LYS A 13 -12.34 42.70 24.90
CA LYS A 13 -13.31 42.04 24.01
C LYS A 13 -12.80 42.16 22.58
N PHE A 14 -12.96 41.10 21.79
CA PHE A 14 -12.63 41.08 20.37
C PHE A 14 -13.58 40.10 19.66
N LEU A 15 -14.28 40.55 18.63
CA LEU A 15 -15.21 39.75 17.84
C LEU A 15 -15.06 40.10 16.36
N VAL A 16 -14.89 39.10 15.53
CA VAL A 16 -14.76 39.23 14.07
C VAL A 16 -15.95 38.57 13.39
N HIS A 17 -16.65 39.29 12.51
CA HIS A 17 -17.84 38.78 11.83
C HIS A 17 -18.03 39.39 10.44
N ASP A 18 -18.79 38.70 9.58
CA ASP A 18 -19.14 39.20 8.24
C ASP A 18 -20.12 40.37 8.31
N LEU A 19 -19.92 41.38 7.45
CA LEU A 19 -20.77 42.57 7.39
C LEU A 19 -21.72 42.53 6.17
N ASP A 20 -22.92 42.00 6.36
CA ASP A 20 -23.95 41.94 5.32
C ASP A 20 -24.76 43.24 5.19
N THR A 21 -24.16 44.27 4.59
CA THR A 21 -24.85 45.52 4.26
C THR A 21 -24.76 45.86 2.77
N PRO A 22 -25.78 46.51 2.16
CA PRO A 22 -25.79 46.82 0.72
C PRO A 22 -24.61 47.67 0.23
N GLU A 23 -23.99 48.46 1.12
CA GLU A 23 -22.86 49.35 0.82
C GLU A 23 -21.50 48.70 1.14
N SER A 24 -21.46 47.49 1.71
CA SER A 24 -20.21 46.84 2.15
C SER A 24 -20.29 45.31 2.05
N HIS A 25 -20.85 44.81 0.94
CA HIS A 25 -20.79 43.39 0.58
C HIS A 25 -19.33 42.92 0.51
N GLY A 26 -19.00 41.85 1.23
CA GLY A 26 -17.65 41.28 1.28
C GLY A 26 -16.67 42.00 2.21
N ALA A 27 -17.17 42.78 3.18
CA ALA A 27 -16.33 43.36 4.23
C ALA A 27 -16.42 42.54 5.52
N ILE A 28 -15.31 42.46 6.25
CA ILE A 28 -15.27 41.87 7.59
C ILE A 28 -15.27 43.00 8.63
N ALA A 29 -16.13 42.88 9.63
CA ALA A 29 -16.20 43.79 10.77
C ALA A 29 -15.47 43.22 11.98
N VAL A 30 -14.80 44.12 12.70
CA VAL A 30 -14.06 43.81 13.92
C VAL A 30 -14.55 44.72 15.04
N ASP A 31 -15.26 44.16 16.01
CA ASP A 31 -15.68 44.91 17.19
C ASP A 31 -14.81 44.52 18.39
N GLY A 32 -14.30 45.53 19.09
CA GLY A 32 -13.45 45.31 20.25
C GLY A 32 -13.63 46.34 21.34
N SER A 33 -13.11 46.01 22.51
CA SER A 33 -12.98 46.95 23.62
C SER A 33 -11.56 46.86 24.16
N VAL A 34 -10.95 48.01 24.35
CA VAL A 34 -9.56 48.17 24.73
C VAL A 34 -9.49 48.94 26.03
N SER A 35 -8.74 48.44 27.01
CA SER A 35 -8.52 49.13 28.28
C SER A 35 -7.09 49.62 28.39
N ALA A 36 -6.91 50.89 28.73
CA ALA A 36 -5.59 51.50 28.88
C ALA A 36 -5.57 52.44 30.09
N ARG A 37 -4.42 52.47 30.79
CA ARG A 37 -4.18 53.45 31.85
C ARG A 37 -3.47 54.66 31.24
N ILE A 38 -4.24 55.72 31.00
CA ILE A 38 -3.72 56.96 30.46
C ILE A 38 -3.38 57.87 31.65
N ASP A 39 -2.10 58.20 31.81
CA ASP A 39 -1.65 59.12 32.87
C ASP A 39 -1.95 60.57 32.45
N CYS A 40 -3.22 60.96 32.60
CA CYS A 40 -3.67 62.33 32.34
C CYS A 40 -4.08 63.00 33.66
N PRO A 41 -3.51 64.17 34.00
CA PRO A 41 -3.88 64.91 35.21
C PRO A 41 -5.25 65.60 35.11
N LEU A 42 -5.89 65.58 33.93
CA LEU A 42 -7.15 66.25 33.64
C LEU A 42 -8.20 65.23 33.19
N ALA A 43 -9.47 65.49 33.54
CA ALA A 43 -10.58 64.76 32.95
C ALA A 43 -10.86 65.31 31.55
N LEU A 44 -10.70 64.47 30.53
CA LEU A 44 -10.83 64.85 29.12
C LEU A 44 -11.88 63.99 28.44
N HIS A 45 -12.81 64.62 27.72
CA HIS A 45 -13.69 63.90 26.81
C HIS A 45 -13.07 63.91 25.41
N ILE A 46 -12.79 62.73 24.89
CA ILE A 46 -12.23 62.52 23.56
C ILE A 46 -13.38 62.13 22.61
N PRO A 47 -13.61 62.90 21.53
CA PRO A 47 -14.63 62.57 20.53
C PRO A 47 -14.23 61.30 19.75
N PRO A 48 -15.13 60.71 18.95
CA PRO A 48 -14.79 59.62 18.05
C PRO A 48 -13.56 59.93 17.19
N LEU A 49 -12.58 59.02 17.23
CA LEU A 49 -11.34 59.09 16.47
C LEU A 49 -11.28 57.96 15.45
N GLY A 50 -10.46 58.13 14.42
CA GLY A 50 -10.37 57.23 13.28
C GLY A 50 -8.92 56.94 13.00
N PHE A 51 -8.67 55.70 12.65
CA PHE A 51 -7.36 55.11 12.52
C PHE A 51 -7.34 54.16 11.33
N GLU A 52 -6.16 53.98 10.75
CA GLU A 52 -5.85 52.94 9.80
C GLU A 52 -4.92 51.93 10.47
N VAL A 53 -5.20 50.65 10.27
CA VAL A 53 -4.29 49.55 10.58
C VAL A 53 -3.48 49.26 9.33
N LEU A 54 -2.17 49.26 9.50
CA LEU A 54 -1.18 49.19 8.46
C LEU A 54 -0.26 47.99 8.71
N VAL A 55 0.22 47.35 7.65
CA VAL A 55 1.18 46.25 7.73
C VAL A 55 2.45 46.57 6.93
N GLY A 56 3.55 45.90 7.29
CA GLY A 56 4.80 45.96 6.54
C GLY A 56 4.62 45.48 5.10
N ASN A 57 5.40 46.06 4.20
CA ASN A 57 5.46 45.65 2.80
C ASN A 57 6.73 44.81 2.54
N CYS A 58 7.03 44.46 1.29
CA CYS A 58 8.11 43.56 0.91
C CYS A 58 9.50 44.02 1.40
N ALA A 59 9.81 45.31 1.31
CA ALA A 59 11.03 45.88 1.88
C ALA A 59 10.74 46.80 3.08
N PRO A 60 11.66 46.93 4.05
CA PRO A 60 11.50 47.84 5.17
C PRO A 60 11.31 49.32 4.79
N ASP A 61 11.82 49.73 3.62
CA ASP A 61 11.71 51.09 3.10
C ASP A 61 10.44 51.34 2.28
N ASP A 62 9.68 50.29 1.96
CA ASP A 62 8.44 50.39 1.20
C ASP A 62 7.32 51.00 2.06
N PRO A 63 6.36 51.71 1.45
CA PRO A 63 5.23 52.25 2.19
C PRO A 63 4.38 51.13 2.79
N TYR A 64 3.93 51.34 4.03
CA TYR A 64 3.00 50.41 4.69
C TYR A 64 1.69 50.27 3.91
N ILE A 65 1.12 49.07 3.96
CA ILE A 65 -0.13 48.72 3.29
C ILE A 65 -1.27 48.86 4.28
N SER A 66 -2.32 49.62 3.94
CA SER A 66 -3.54 49.72 4.77
C SER A 66 -4.39 48.47 4.63
N VAL A 67 -4.80 47.91 5.77
CA VAL A 67 -5.57 46.66 5.84
C VAL A 67 -6.92 46.83 6.53
N ALA A 68 -7.09 47.84 7.39
CA ALA A 68 -8.36 48.07 8.07
C ALA A 68 -8.57 49.53 8.44
N ASP A 69 -9.81 49.98 8.35
CA ASP A 69 -10.26 51.27 8.89
C ASP A 69 -10.86 51.03 10.27
N VAL A 70 -10.45 51.77 11.29
CA VAL A 70 -10.90 51.60 12.67
C VAL A 70 -11.41 52.92 13.24
N VAL A 71 -12.57 52.88 13.91
CA VAL A 71 -13.18 54.04 14.56
C VAL A 71 -13.41 53.73 16.04
N THR A 72 -13.11 54.71 16.90
CA THR A 72 -13.45 54.64 18.33
C THR A 72 -14.81 55.28 18.59
N LYS A 73 -15.54 54.77 19.56
CA LYS A 73 -16.62 55.57 20.18
C LYS A 73 -16.02 56.71 20.99
N GLY A 74 -16.78 57.78 21.22
CA GLY A 74 -16.34 58.86 22.10
C GLY A 74 -16.16 58.33 23.53
N PHE A 75 -15.06 58.70 24.18
CA PHE A 75 -14.69 58.17 25.50
C PHE A 75 -14.20 59.28 26.43
N THR A 76 -14.14 59.01 27.73
CA THR A 76 -13.69 59.97 28.74
C THR A 76 -12.51 59.40 29.50
N VAL A 77 -11.41 60.15 29.50
CA VAL A 77 -10.22 59.85 30.29
C VAL A 77 -10.39 60.53 31.64
N ASN A 78 -10.35 59.73 32.72
CA ASN A 78 -10.42 60.23 34.10
C ASN A 78 -9.06 60.01 34.78
N PRO A 79 -8.56 60.99 35.55
CA PRO A 79 -7.31 60.83 36.30
C PRO A 79 -7.33 59.61 37.23
N GLY A 80 -6.30 58.78 37.15
CA GLY A 80 -6.11 57.61 38.03
C GLY A 80 -7.03 56.42 37.76
N GLN A 81 -7.86 56.45 36.71
CA GLN A 81 -8.75 55.34 36.33
C GLN A 81 -8.34 54.73 34.99
N ALA A 82 -8.58 53.43 34.83
CA ALA A 82 -8.44 52.78 33.52
C ALA A 82 -9.54 53.29 32.58
N THR A 83 -9.15 53.67 31.37
CA THR A 83 -10.07 54.12 30.33
C THR A 83 -10.39 52.93 29.44
N VAL A 84 -11.68 52.67 29.22
CA VAL A 84 -12.16 51.66 28.25
C VAL A 84 -12.59 52.38 26.99
N VAL A 85 -12.10 51.91 25.85
CA VAL A 85 -12.36 52.45 24.52
C VAL A 85 -12.96 51.34 23.68
N ASP A 86 -14.21 51.56 23.24
CA ASP A 86 -14.84 50.68 22.26
C ASP A 86 -14.37 51.06 20.86
N ILE A 87 -13.99 50.05 20.09
CA ILE A 87 -13.51 50.17 18.72
C ILE A 87 -14.40 49.34 17.78
N SER A 88 -14.64 49.89 16.61
CA SER A 88 -15.27 49.19 15.49
C SER A 88 -14.38 49.37 14.26
N GLY A 89 -13.91 48.27 13.71
CA GLY A 89 -13.06 48.20 12.53
C GLY A 89 -13.74 47.53 11.35
N ILE A 90 -13.35 47.92 10.15
CA ILE A 90 -13.83 47.34 8.89
C ILE A 90 -12.62 47.01 8.01
N ILE A 91 -12.54 45.77 7.55
CA ILE A 91 -11.57 45.29 6.56
C ILE A 91 -12.32 45.18 5.23
N ARG A 92 -11.81 45.89 4.20
CA ARG A 92 -12.45 45.95 2.87
C ARG A 92 -11.60 45.24 1.84
N GLY A 93 -11.96 43.99 1.53
CA GLY A 93 -11.24 43.16 0.56
C GLY A 93 -9.73 43.03 0.85
N LEU A 94 -9.01 42.40 -0.06
CA LEU A 94 -7.55 42.30 0.00
C LEU A 94 -6.95 43.04 -1.19
N SER A 95 -6.02 43.96 -0.94
CA SER A 95 -5.34 44.70 -2.01
C SER A 95 -4.33 43.83 -2.75
N ASP A 96 -4.11 44.10 -4.04
CA ASP A 96 -3.10 43.39 -4.84
C ASP A 96 -1.69 43.49 -4.23
N GLN A 97 -1.39 44.61 -3.54
CA GLN A 97 -0.11 44.81 -2.84
C GLN A 97 0.10 43.82 -1.69
N LEU A 98 -0.99 43.39 -1.05
CA LEU A 98 -0.97 42.47 0.08
C LEU A 98 -0.86 41.02 -0.41
N THR A 99 -1.46 40.68 -1.55
CA THR A 99 -1.58 39.31 -2.08
C THR A 99 -0.54 38.94 -3.13
N THR A 100 0.09 39.92 -3.80
CA THR A 100 1.10 39.66 -4.83
C THR A 100 2.44 39.26 -4.20
N ALA A 101 3.10 38.26 -4.78
CA ALA A 101 4.41 37.82 -4.32
C ALA A 101 5.47 38.94 -4.43
N CYS A 102 6.30 39.05 -3.40
CA CYS A 102 7.37 40.03 -3.34
C CYS A 102 8.44 39.77 -4.43
N PRO A 103 9.09 40.82 -4.97
CA PRO A 103 10.11 40.65 -6.00
C PRO A 103 11.25 39.71 -5.55
N GLY A 104 11.45 38.62 -6.27
CA GLY A 104 12.49 37.63 -5.95
C GLY A 104 12.08 36.58 -4.91
N GLU A 105 10.87 36.68 -4.35
CA GLU A 105 10.33 35.72 -3.39
C GLU A 105 9.08 35.01 -3.94
N LYS A 106 8.73 33.87 -3.34
CA LYS A 106 7.48 33.15 -3.64
C LYS A 106 6.32 33.59 -2.75
N ARG A 107 6.57 34.48 -1.79
CA ARG A 107 5.64 34.88 -0.72
C ARG A 107 5.25 36.34 -0.88
N SER A 108 3.99 36.63 -0.57
CA SER A 108 3.44 37.98 -0.46
C SER A 108 3.58 38.54 0.96
N PRO A 109 3.33 39.84 1.18
CA PRO A 109 3.22 40.39 2.53
C PRO A 109 2.13 39.69 3.37
N LEU A 110 1.01 39.29 2.76
CA LEU A 110 -0.02 38.49 3.43
C LEU A 110 0.51 37.12 3.85
N ASP A 111 1.20 36.41 2.95
CA ASP A 111 1.78 35.09 3.25
C ASP A 111 2.73 35.19 4.44
N SER A 112 3.52 36.25 4.53
CA SER A 112 4.46 36.47 5.62
C SER A 112 3.74 36.77 6.94
N LEU A 113 2.69 37.60 6.90
CA LEU A 113 1.85 37.91 8.06
C LEU A 113 1.15 36.66 8.60
N LEU A 114 0.49 35.90 7.70
CA LEU A 114 -0.21 34.67 8.05
C LEU A 114 0.76 33.62 8.55
N ARG A 115 1.91 33.44 7.90
CA ARG A 115 2.91 32.46 8.33
C ARG A 115 3.48 32.78 9.70
N ASN A 116 3.83 34.04 9.96
CA ASN A 116 4.30 34.42 11.30
C ASN A 116 3.20 34.21 12.35
N TYR A 117 1.93 34.43 12.00
CA TYR A 117 0.82 34.10 12.88
C TYR A 117 0.73 32.58 13.14
N ILE A 118 0.82 31.77 12.07
CA ILE A 118 0.78 30.30 12.10
C ILE A 118 1.93 29.72 12.95
N ASP A 119 3.14 30.23 12.75
CA ASP A 119 4.37 29.80 13.41
C ASP A 119 4.49 30.34 14.85
N GLY A 120 3.49 31.10 15.34
CA GLY A 120 3.49 31.71 16.67
C GLY A 120 4.56 32.79 16.87
N LEU A 121 5.06 33.38 15.77
CA LEU A 121 6.09 34.41 15.78
C LEU A 121 5.48 35.79 16.07
N GLN A 122 6.29 36.66 16.69
CA GLN A 122 5.91 38.04 16.94
C GLN A 122 5.90 38.83 15.62
N THR A 123 4.76 39.43 15.30
CA THR A 123 4.59 40.33 14.15
C THR A 123 4.20 41.72 14.64
N THR A 124 4.43 42.75 13.82
CA THR A 124 4.08 44.14 14.16
C THR A 124 3.06 44.66 13.17
N VAL A 125 1.93 45.13 13.67
CA VAL A 125 1.03 46.01 12.91
C VAL A 125 1.34 47.46 13.27
N TYR A 126 1.00 48.37 12.38
CA TYR A 126 1.21 49.80 12.57
C TYR A 126 -0.14 50.51 12.62
N ILE A 127 -0.32 51.40 13.59
CA ILE A 127 -1.56 52.17 13.74
C ILE A 127 -1.26 53.62 13.41
N ARG A 128 -2.05 54.22 12.53
CA ARG A 128 -1.92 55.63 12.14
C ARG A 128 -3.28 56.32 12.21
N GLY A 129 -3.31 57.60 12.59
CA GLY A 129 -4.54 58.39 12.52
C GLY A 129 -5.03 58.56 11.09
N ALA A 130 -6.34 58.44 10.89
CA ALA A 130 -7.01 58.58 9.60
C ALA A 130 -7.97 59.78 9.61
N ASP A 131 -8.48 60.17 8.44
CA ASP A 131 -9.54 61.17 8.35
C ASP A 131 -10.84 60.60 8.93
N THR A 132 -11.33 61.21 10.02
CA THR A 132 -12.62 60.83 10.59
C THR A 132 -13.75 61.60 9.92
N PRO A 133 -14.84 60.93 9.48
CA PRO A 133 -15.99 61.60 8.90
C PRO A 133 -16.88 62.31 9.94
N TYR A 134 -16.47 62.43 11.21
CA TYR A 134 -17.30 63.01 12.27
C TYR A 134 -17.20 64.54 12.30
N PRO A 135 -18.31 65.29 12.13
CA PRO A 135 -18.29 66.75 12.00
C PRO A 135 -17.72 67.52 13.21
N ASN A 136 -17.62 66.87 14.37
CA ASN A 136 -17.30 67.49 15.64
C ASN A 136 -15.88 67.19 16.14
N THR A 137 -15.05 66.48 15.36
CA THR A 137 -13.66 66.20 15.75
C THR A 137 -12.74 67.37 15.34
N PRO A 138 -12.05 68.03 16.29
CA PRO A 138 -11.19 69.17 15.96
C PRO A 138 -10.04 68.79 15.03
N GLN A 139 -9.80 69.60 13.98
CA GLN A 139 -8.80 69.34 12.95
C GLN A 139 -7.38 69.14 13.51
N TRP A 140 -7.01 69.91 14.53
CA TRP A 140 -5.69 69.82 15.15
C TRP A 140 -5.41 68.43 15.78
N ILE A 141 -6.44 67.72 16.23
CA ILE A 141 -6.31 66.35 16.76
C ILE A 141 -6.02 65.39 15.60
N VAL A 142 -6.75 65.53 14.49
CA VAL A 142 -6.57 64.71 13.29
C VAL A 142 -5.15 64.88 12.72
N ASP A 143 -4.67 66.12 12.62
CA ASP A 143 -3.35 66.41 12.07
C ASP A 143 -2.22 65.80 12.93
N ILE A 144 -2.37 65.83 14.26
CA ILE A 144 -1.43 65.18 15.19
C ILE A 144 -1.46 63.66 15.02
N LEU A 145 -2.66 63.05 15.01
CA LEU A 145 -2.79 61.59 14.91
C LEU A 145 -2.26 61.04 13.58
N LYS A 146 -2.37 61.80 12.49
CA LYS A 146 -1.78 61.45 11.19
C LYS A 146 -0.25 61.48 11.18
N SER A 147 0.35 62.34 12.01
CA SER A 147 1.81 62.50 12.08
C SER A 147 2.51 61.38 12.86
N VAL A 148 1.77 60.59 13.64
CA VAL A 148 2.32 59.54 14.50
C VAL A 148 1.87 58.18 13.98
N THR A 149 2.84 57.30 13.72
CA THR A 149 2.60 55.88 13.45
C THR A 149 3.11 55.08 14.63
N VAL A 150 2.23 54.29 15.25
CA VAL A 150 2.56 53.50 16.43
C VAL A 150 2.75 52.03 16.03
N PRO A 151 3.95 51.44 16.23
CA PRO A 151 4.14 50.02 16.06
C PRO A 151 3.50 49.26 17.23
N LEU A 152 2.61 48.33 16.93
CA LEU A 152 1.98 47.45 17.90
C LEU A 152 2.40 46.00 17.62
N PRO A 153 3.33 45.45 18.42
CA PRO A 153 3.67 44.05 18.31
C PRO A 153 2.51 43.18 18.81
N PHE A 154 2.23 42.10 18.10
CA PHE A 154 1.33 41.04 18.52
C PHE A 154 2.01 39.70 18.24
N THR A 155 1.77 38.71 19.10
CA THR A 155 2.28 37.36 18.90
C THR A 155 1.17 36.51 18.33
N GLY A 156 1.48 35.77 17.26
CA GLY A 156 0.58 34.74 16.76
C GLY A 156 0.30 33.66 17.80
N LYS A 157 -0.67 32.79 17.52
CA LYS A 157 -0.83 31.55 18.27
C LYS A 157 -0.21 30.44 17.43
N ALA A 158 0.83 29.78 17.94
CA ALA A 158 1.40 28.61 17.29
C ALA A 158 0.29 27.60 17.02
N LEU A 159 0.13 27.20 15.76
CA LEU A 159 -1.00 26.40 15.29
C LEU A 159 -0.80 24.89 15.44
N ASP A 160 0.10 24.47 16.35
CA ASP A 160 0.36 23.06 16.64
C ASP A 160 -0.93 22.30 17.08
N ASP A 161 -1.99 23.01 17.46
CA ASP A 161 -3.32 22.48 17.81
C ASP A 161 -4.44 22.77 16.77
N LEU A 162 -4.14 23.38 15.62
CA LEU A 162 -5.16 23.72 14.61
C LEU A 162 -5.65 22.48 13.86
N VAL A 163 -4.75 21.63 13.36
CA VAL A 163 -5.16 20.36 12.74
C VAL A 163 -5.44 19.35 13.85
N LYS A 164 -6.71 19.31 14.31
CA LYS A 164 -7.16 18.41 15.39
C LYS A 164 -7.05 16.94 14.98
N ASN A 165 -7.36 16.65 13.72
CA ASN A 165 -7.36 15.28 13.22
C ASN A 165 -7.08 15.25 11.72
N PHE A 166 -6.26 14.28 11.31
CA PHE A 166 -6.00 13.93 9.93
C PHE A 166 -6.38 12.46 9.74
N THR A 167 -7.32 12.20 8.83
CA THR A 167 -7.71 10.84 8.48
C THR A 167 -7.65 10.65 6.98
N MET A 168 -7.16 9.48 6.57
CA MET A 168 -7.08 9.06 5.19
C MET A 168 -7.78 7.71 5.08
N THR A 169 -8.86 7.65 4.31
CA THR A 169 -9.66 6.45 4.08
C THR A 169 -9.59 6.04 2.61
N ASP A 170 -10.02 4.81 2.31
CA ASP A 170 -10.08 4.29 0.94
C ASP A 170 -8.73 4.37 0.20
N VAL A 171 -7.64 4.11 0.93
CA VAL A 171 -6.27 4.15 0.39
C VAL A 171 -6.08 2.99 -0.58
N HIS A 172 -5.76 3.31 -1.83
CA HIS A 172 -5.48 2.37 -2.90
C HIS A 172 -4.08 2.64 -3.47
N PHE A 173 -3.23 1.61 -3.45
CA PHE A 173 -1.94 1.63 -4.14
C PHE A 173 -2.10 0.96 -5.50
N SER A 174 -1.68 1.63 -6.58
CA SER A 174 -1.63 1.04 -7.91
C SER A 174 -0.17 0.88 -8.35
N LEU A 175 0.14 -0.31 -8.87
CA LEU A 175 1.46 -0.58 -9.45
C LEU A 175 1.59 0.12 -10.81
N PRO A 176 2.82 0.51 -11.19
CA PRO A 176 3.07 1.23 -12.44
C PRO A 176 2.76 0.41 -13.68
N ASN A 177 2.69 1.10 -14.82
CA ASN A 177 2.69 0.45 -16.12
C ASN A 177 4.01 -0.33 -16.29
N PRO A 178 3.97 -1.65 -16.47
CA PRO A 178 5.19 -2.46 -16.55
C PRO A 178 5.87 -2.42 -17.92
N LEU A 179 5.32 -1.68 -18.88
CA LEU A 179 6.01 -1.31 -20.11
C LEU A 179 6.59 0.10 -20.02
N ALA A 180 6.45 0.78 -18.88
CA ALA A 180 7.04 2.09 -18.67
C ALA A 180 8.57 1.99 -18.68
N GLU A 181 9.21 3.02 -19.22
CA GLU A 181 10.66 3.15 -19.13
C GLU A 181 11.07 3.27 -17.65
N PRO A 182 12.16 2.60 -17.22
CA PRO A 182 12.70 2.78 -15.87
C PRO A 182 12.91 4.27 -15.55
N ASP A 183 12.56 4.66 -14.33
CA ASP A 183 12.66 6.04 -13.82
C ASP A 183 11.72 7.06 -14.53
N SER A 184 10.74 6.60 -15.31
CA SER A 184 9.66 7.46 -15.83
C SER A 184 8.53 7.65 -14.80
N PRO A 185 7.70 8.72 -14.88
CA PRO A 185 6.54 8.88 -14.00
C PRO A 185 5.56 7.69 -14.05
N GLU A 186 5.45 7.06 -15.22
CA GLU A 186 4.62 5.89 -15.47
C GLU A 186 5.17 4.61 -14.80
N SER A 187 6.43 4.64 -14.36
CA SER A 187 7.10 3.60 -13.58
C SER A 187 6.97 3.82 -12.06
N SER A 188 6.25 4.84 -11.60
CA SER A 188 6.02 5.08 -10.17
C SER A 188 4.79 4.35 -9.62
N ILE A 189 4.86 3.93 -8.36
CA ILE A 189 3.68 3.45 -7.63
C ILE A 189 2.78 4.67 -7.38
N THR A 190 1.47 4.54 -7.63
CA THR A 190 0.53 5.64 -7.37
C THR A 190 -0.36 5.34 -6.17
N VAL A 191 -0.83 6.40 -5.52
CA VAL A 191 -1.70 6.35 -4.35
C VAL A 191 -2.96 7.14 -4.63
N SER A 192 -4.11 6.50 -4.43
CA SER A 192 -5.43 7.14 -4.43
C SER A 192 -6.03 7.04 -3.03
N ALA A 193 -6.72 8.06 -2.55
CA ALA A 193 -7.38 8.04 -1.24
C ALA A 193 -8.38 9.18 -1.05
N LEU A 194 -9.24 9.04 -0.04
CA LEU A 194 -10.05 10.15 0.49
C LEU A 194 -9.38 10.72 1.75
N VAL A 195 -9.06 12.01 1.73
CA VAL A 195 -8.45 12.70 2.86
C VAL A 195 -9.49 13.58 3.54
N LYS A 196 -9.55 13.50 4.87
CA LYS A 196 -10.38 14.36 5.71
C LYS A 196 -9.54 14.99 6.81
N VAL A 197 -9.59 16.31 6.88
CA VAL A 197 -8.81 17.13 7.81
C VAL A 197 -9.77 17.95 8.68
N LEU A 198 -9.62 17.86 9.99
CA LEU A 198 -10.41 18.63 10.94
C LEU A 198 -9.57 19.78 11.50
N ILE A 199 -9.99 21.01 11.22
CA ILE A 199 -9.30 22.24 11.56
C ILE A 199 -10.05 22.94 12.70
N ALA A 200 -9.40 23.24 13.81
CA ALA A 200 -9.96 24.03 14.91
C ALA A 200 -10.12 25.48 14.48
N MET A 201 -11.32 26.06 14.59
CA MET A 201 -11.46 27.49 14.36
C MET A 201 -11.09 28.27 15.64
N PRO A 202 -10.35 29.39 15.54
CA PRO A 202 -10.07 30.24 16.68
C PRO A 202 -11.34 30.75 17.37
N GLU A 203 -11.30 30.85 18.70
CA GLU A 203 -12.37 31.49 19.47
C GLU A 203 -12.61 32.93 18.96
N HIS A 204 -13.89 33.32 18.86
CA HIS A 204 -14.33 34.67 18.44
C HIS A 204 -14.18 35.01 16.94
N MET A 205 -14.01 34.00 16.07
CA MET A 205 -14.24 34.13 14.63
C MET A 205 -15.63 33.63 14.27
N ASP A 206 -16.50 34.53 13.81
CA ASP A 206 -17.88 34.26 13.36
C ASP A 206 -18.06 34.76 11.91
N PHE A 207 -17.21 34.28 11.01
CA PHE A 207 -17.29 34.57 9.58
C PHE A 207 -17.12 33.31 8.74
N HIS A 208 -17.71 33.32 7.55
CA HIS A 208 -17.74 32.17 6.66
C HIS A 208 -16.36 31.95 5.99
N VAL A 209 -15.90 30.70 6.01
CA VAL A 209 -14.62 30.29 5.43
C VAL A 209 -14.83 29.01 4.63
N ASP A 210 -14.49 29.06 3.34
CA ASP A 210 -14.49 27.90 2.46
C ASP A 210 -13.07 27.56 1.99
N VAL A 211 -12.82 26.27 1.76
CA VAL A 211 -11.56 25.75 1.23
C VAL A 211 -11.85 25.02 -0.08
N PRO A 212 -11.90 25.72 -1.23
CA PRO A 212 -12.24 25.12 -2.51
C PRO A 212 -11.14 24.22 -3.10
N GLN A 213 -9.86 24.49 -2.79
CA GLN A 213 -8.74 23.74 -3.35
C GLN A 213 -7.60 23.58 -2.35
N VAL A 214 -6.91 22.45 -2.46
CA VAL A 214 -5.71 22.14 -1.66
C VAL A 214 -4.63 21.54 -2.53
N ARG A 215 -3.38 21.77 -2.17
CA ARG A 215 -2.22 21.04 -2.71
C ARG A 215 -1.25 20.76 -1.59
N ALA A 216 -0.45 19.70 -1.71
CA ALA A 216 0.44 19.31 -0.62
C ALA A 216 1.69 18.62 -1.14
N THR A 217 2.74 18.65 -0.34
CA THR A 217 3.86 17.72 -0.46
C THR A 217 4.04 17.05 0.88
N ALA A 218 4.10 15.72 0.89
CA ALA A 218 4.12 14.95 2.12
C ALA A 218 5.24 13.92 2.13
N ASP A 219 6.00 13.90 3.23
CA ASP A 219 6.97 12.86 3.51
C ASP A 219 6.28 11.74 4.29
N VAL A 220 6.42 10.51 3.80
CA VAL A 220 5.85 9.31 4.41
C VAL A 220 6.96 8.53 5.10
N TYR A 221 6.75 8.18 6.36
CA TYR A 221 7.68 7.48 7.22
C TYR A 221 7.10 6.15 7.66
N TYR A 222 7.91 5.10 7.62
CA TYR A 222 7.63 3.87 8.34
C TYR A 222 8.53 3.83 9.58
N ARG A 223 7.91 3.85 10.77
CA ARG A 223 8.61 4.07 12.05
C ARG A 223 9.34 5.42 12.03
N GLU A 224 10.67 5.42 11.97
CA GLU A 224 11.51 6.63 11.91
C GLU A 224 12.22 6.80 10.56
N SER A 225 12.07 5.83 9.65
CA SER A 225 12.73 5.84 8.35
C SER A 225 11.80 6.39 7.27
N LYS A 226 12.33 7.27 6.42
CA LYS A 226 11.58 7.86 5.31
C LYS A 226 11.32 6.80 4.24
N LEU A 227 10.06 6.42 4.06
CA LEU A 227 9.60 5.48 3.03
C LEU A 227 9.59 6.16 1.66
N GLY A 228 9.05 7.37 1.58
CA GLY A 228 8.89 8.05 0.31
C GLY A 228 8.30 9.45 0.42
N VAL A 229 8.11 10.09 -0.74
CA VAL A 229 7.51 11.41 -0.89
C VAL A 229 6.25 11.28 -1.74
N LEU A 230 5.12 11.74 -1.20
CA LEU A 230 3.87 11.90 -1.93
C LEU A 230 3.79 13.34 -2.42
N ASP A 231 3.88 13.52 -3.73
CA ASP A 231 3.83 14.85 -4.35
C ASP A 231 2.44 15.15 -4.94
N LEU A 232 1.72 16.06 -4.30
CA LEU A 232 0.44 16.61 -4.74
C LEU A 232 0.60 18.08 -5.16
N HIS A 233 1.60 18.39 -6.01
CA HIS A 233 1.86 19.76 -6.47
C HIS A 233 0.69 20.41 -7.23
N ARG A 234 -0.23 19.61 -7.78
CA ARG A 234 -1.42 20.10 -8.48
C ARG A 234 -2.54 20.38 -7.49
N TRP A 235 -3.24 21.50 -7.68
CA TRP A 235 -4.44 21.83 -6.93
C TRP A 235 -5.52 20.76 -7.11
N GLN A 236 -5.95 20.20 -5.97
CA GLN A 236 -7.03 19.24 -5.86
C GLN A 236 -8.29 19.97 -5.41
N PRO A 237 -9.45 19.69 -6.01
CA PRO A 237 -10.71 20.22 -5.52
C PRO A 237 -11.01 19.67 -4.13
N ALA A 238 -11.47 20.54 -3.23
CA ALA A 238 -11.81 20.22 -1.85
C ALA A 238 -13.19 20.78 -1.49
N ASN A 239 -13.82 20.15 -0.51
CA ASN A 239 -15.06 20.62 0.10
C ASN A 239 -14.84 20.92 1.57
N SER A 240 -15.40 22.02 2.06
CA SER A 240 -15.33 22.44 3.46
C SER A 240 -16.71 22.47 4.10
N THR A 241 -16.83 21.98 5.33
CA THR A 241 -18.07 22.03 6.11
C THR A 241 -17.78 22.40 7.56
N PHE A 242 -18.58 23.28 8.14
CA PHE A 242 -18.50 23.60 9.56
C PHE A 242 -19.16 22.50 10.38
N ILE A 243 -18.48 22.07 11.43
CA ILE A 243 -18.96 21.09 12.41
C ILE A 243 -19.01 21.77 13.77
N GLU A 244 -20.22 21.87 14.31
CA GLU A 244 -20.47 22.22 15.70
C GLU A 244 -20.34 20.94 16.55
N ASP A 245 -19.72 21.05 17.73
CA ASP A 245 -19.62 19.98 18.75
C ASP A 245 -18.45 18.98 18.65
N VAL A 246 -17.23 19.50 18.55
CA VAL A 246 -16.02 18.71 18.89
C VAL A 246 -15.66 19.04 20.34
N GLY A 247 -16.32 18.36 21.28
CA GLY A 247 -16.02 18.28 22.72
C GLY A 247 -15.22 19.46 23.29
N ASP A 248 -15.91 20.58 23.56
CA ASP A 248 -15.50 21.79 24.31
C ASP A 248 -16.18 23.07 23.75
N ASN A 249 -17.34 22.96 23.09
CA ASN A 249 -18.08 24.12 22.57
C ASN A 249 -17.29 24.94 21.52
N SER A 250 -16.34 24.30 20.83
CA SER A 250 -15.50 24.89 19.78
C SER A 250 -15.97 24.48 18.38
N THR A 251 -16.06 25.44 17.46
CA THR A 251 -16.39 25.21 16.05
C THR A 251 -15.16 24.65 15.32
N ALA A 252 -15.35 23.63 14.48
CA ALA A 252 -14.30 23.07 13.63
C ALA A 252 -14.70 23.12 12.15
N LEU A 253 -13.70 23.23 11.27
CA LEU A 253 -13.87 23.15 9.82
C LEU A 253 -13.36 21.79 9.35
N LEU A 254 -14.25 20.97 8.79
CA LEU A 254 -13.90 19.72 8.13
C LEU A 254 -13.62 20.00 6.65
N VAL A 255 -12.40 19.70 6.21
CA VAL A 255 -11.98 19.79 4.80
C VAL A 255 -11.81 18.38 4.25
N GLU A 256 -12.48 18.08 3.14
CA GLU A 256 -12.47 16.78 2.48
C GLU A 256 -11.98 16.92 1.03
N PHE A 257 -11.03 16.09 0.61
CA PHE A 257 -10.56 16.05 -0.77
C PHE A 257 -10.12 14.65 -1.18
N SER A 258 -10.21 14.36 -2.48
CA SER A 258 -9.74 13.10 -3.04
C SER A 258 -8.36 13.26 -3.66
N VAL A 259 -7.49 12.33 -3.32
CA VAL A 259 -6.21 12.11 -4.00
C VAL A 259 -6.43 11.02 -5.04
N GLN A 260 -6.06 11.29 -6.29
CA GLN A 260 -6.17 10.33 -7.39
C GLN A 260 -4.81 10.12 -8.04
N ASP A 261 -4.37 8.86 -8.07
CA ASP A 261 -3.17 8.37 -8.73
C ASP A 261 -1.92 9.23 -8.48
N ALA A 262 -1.75 9.69 -7.24
CA ALA A 262 -0.62 10.50 -6.86
C ALA A 262 0.65 9.65 -6.78
N PRO A 263 1.74 10.03 -7.48
CA PRO A 263 2.96 9.25 -7.47
C PRO A 263 3.58 9.25 -6.07
N LEU A 264 3.97 8.07 -5.61
CA LEU A 264 4.79 7.85 -4.42
C LEU A 264 6.22 7.62 -4.87
N GLU A 265 7.07 8.61 -4.65
CA GLU A 265 8.50 8.50 -4.90
C GLU A 265 9.15 7.76 -3.74
N VAL A 266 9.58 6.51 -3.98
CA VAL A 266 10.26 5.69 -2.97
C VAL A 266 11.61 6.33 -2.65
N ALA A 267 11.80 6.69 -1.38
CA ALA A 267 13.05 7.28 -0.90
C ALA A 267 14.07 6.21 -0.47
N ASP A 268 13.58 5.08 0.05
CA ASP A 268 14.39 3.98 0.55
C ASP A 268 13.74 2.63 0.21
N ASP A 269 14.40 1.85 -0.64
CA ASP A 269 13.95 0.55 -1.11
C ASP A 269 13.94 -0.52 0.00
N ASP A 270 14.86 -0.44 0.97
CA ASP A 270 14.89 -1.38 2.11
C ASP A 270 13.69 -1.12 3.03
N VAL A 271 13.33 0.15 3.25
CA VAL A 271 12.14 0.52 4.04
C VAL A 271 10.86 0.04 3.37
N LEU A 272 10.77 0.17 2.04
CA LEU A 272 9.64 -0.37 1.28
C LEU A 272 9.56 -1.90 1.40
N THR A 273 10.70 -2.58 1.38
CA THR A 273 10.76 -4.04 1.58
C THR A 273 10.19 -4.42 2.94
N ASP A 274 10.62 -3.76 4.01
CA ASP A 274 10.13 -4.03 5.36
C ASP A 274 8.62 -3.78 5.47
N VAL A 275 8.10 -2.72 4.84
CA VAL A 275 6.65 -2.44 4.80
C VAL A 275 5.89 -3.55 4.09
N LEU A 276 6.35 -3.99 2.91
CA LEU A 276 5.70 -5.06 2.15
C LEU A 276 5.80 -6.41 2.87
N GLN A 277 6.92 -6.68 3.55
CA GLN A 277 7.09 -7.86 4.40
C GLN A 277 6.07 -7.89 5.53
N THR A 278 5.94 -6.79 6.28
CA THR A 278 5.00 -6.73 7.41
C THR A 278 3.54 -6.78 6.93
N LEU A 279 3.19 -6.05 5.86
CA LEU A 279 1.82 -5.97 5.35
C LEU A 279 1.35 -7.24 4.66
N ILE A 280 2.15 -7.71 3.70
CA ILE A 280 1.89 -8.92 2.97
C ILE A 280 2.38 -10.01 3.91
N PHE A 281 3.60 -10.50 3.79
CA PHE A 281 4.04 -11.77 4.35
C PHE A 281 3.71 -12.06 5.83
N GLU A 282 3.81 -11.08 6.73
CA GLU A 282 3.49 -11.27 8.15
C GLU A 282 2.01 -11.09 8.48
N GLY A 283 1.20 -10.53 7.56
CA GLY A 283 -0.22 -10.29 7.74
C GLY A 283 -0.53 -9.24 8.81
N ASN A 284 0.39 -8.33 9.08
CA ASN A 284 0.30 -7.34 10.15
C ASN A 284 -0.02 -5.94 9.59
N PRO A 285 -0.86 -5.15 10.27
CA PRO A 285 -1.10 -3.77 9.88
C PRO A 285 0.18 -2.93 10.03
N VAL A 286 0.43 -2.06 9.05
CA VAL A 286 1.57 -1.13 9.06
C VAL A 286 1.08 0.27 9.37
N LYS A 287 1.65 0.87 10.41
CA LYS A 287 1.46 2.28 10.73
C LYS A 287 2.50 3.12 10.01
N LEU A 288 2.05 4.03 9.14
CA LEU A 288 2.90 5.04 8.51
C LEU A 288 2.63 6.40 9.15
N THR A 289 3.67 7.19 9.37
CA THR A 289 3.57 8.58 9.81
C THR A 289 3.74 9.47 8.59
N VAL A 290 2.93 10.50 8.47
CA VAL A 290 2.96 11.46 7.36
C VAL A 290 3.30 12.82 7.95
N SER A 291 4.25 13.50 7.34
CA SER A 291 4.56 14.91 7.61
C SER A 291 4.39 15.70 6.34
N ALA A 292 3.36 16.55 6.30
CA ALA A 292 2.95 17.26 5.10
C ALA A 292 3.08 18.78 5.26
N ASN A 293 3.39 19.43 4.15
CA ASN A 293 3.34 20.87 3.99
C ASN A 293 2.25 21.20 2.97
N VAL A 294 1.16 21.82 3.43
CA VAL A 294 -0.08 22.01 2.68
C VAL A 294 -0.24 23.48 2.30
N ASP A 295 -0.67 23.73 1.08
CA ASP A 295 -1.21 25.03 0.67
C ASP A 295 -2.71 24.86 0.43
N ALA A 296 -3.52 25.76 1.00
CA ALA A 296 -4.96 25.78 0.86
C ALA A 296 -5.39 27.09 0.19
N GLU A 297 -6.24 27.00 -0.82
CA GLU A 297 -6.99 28.15 -1.30
C GLU A 297 -8.16 28.37 -0.36
N VAL A 298 -8.32 29.61 0.12
CA VAL A 298 -9.34 29.99 1.09
C VAL A 298 -10.21 31.07 0.47
N SER A 299 -11.52 30.87 0.55
CA SER A 299 -12.53 31.83 0.13
C SER A 299 -13.25 32.38 1.36
N THR A 300 -13.28 33.70 1.48
CA THR A 300 -13.93 34.43 2.59
C THR A 300 -14.70 35.62 2.03
N GLY A 301 -15.42 36.34 2.88
CA GLY A 301 -16.02 37.63 2.51
C GLY A 301 -15.03 38.60 1.85
N LEU A 302 -13.75 38.57 2.24
CA LEU A 302 -12.70 39.46 1.70
C LEU A 302 -12.19 39.09 0.29
N GLY A 303 -12.63 37.94 -0.23
CA GLY A 303 -12.16 37.37 -1.49
C GLY A 303 -11.37 36.07 -1.31
N GLU A 304 -10.75 35.64 -2.41
CA GLU A 304 -10.01 34.38 -2.52
C GLU A 304 -8.50 34.62 -2.39
N PHE A 305 -7.83 33.83 -1.56
CA PHE A 305 -6.39 33.89 -1.38
C PHE A 305 -5.83 32.54 -0.96
N ALA A 306 -4.55 32.29 -1.25
CA ALA A 306 -3.87 31.06 -0.86
C ALA A 306 -3.17 31.23 0.50
N VAL A 307 -3.46 30.34 1.44
CA VAL A 307 -2.70 30.17 2.68
C VAL A 307 -1.66 29.09 2.45
N ARG A 308 -0.38 29.45 2.59
CA ARG A 308 0.74 28.59 2.19
C ARG A 308 1.56 28.09 3.36
N GLY A 309 1.99 26.83 3.25
CA GLY A 309 2.91 26.19 4.18
C GLY A 309 2.29 25.88 5.54
N ILE A 310 1.06 25.37 5.52
CA ILE A 310 0.35 24.85 6.69
C ILE A 310 0.99 23.49 7.04
N PRO A 311 1.63 23.34 8.21
CA PRO A 311 2.14 22.05 8.65
C PRO A 311 0.97 21.12 8.97
N ALA A 312 1.06 19.87 8.50
CA ALA A 312 0.07 18.85 8.77
C ALA A 312 0.77 17.51 9.02
N ASP A 313 0.85 17.12 10.28
CA ASP A 313 1.37 15.81 10.68
C ASP A 313 0.22 14.85 10.99
N GLY A 314 0.37 13.59 10.61
CA GLY A 314 -0.65 12.58 10.79
C GLY A 314 -0.09 11.18 10.82
N ALA A 315 -0.92 10.21 11.18
CA ALA A 315 -0.57 8.80 11.06
C ALA A 315 -1.69 8.05 10.35
N LEU A 316 -1.31 7.14 9.46
CA LEU A 316 -2.20 6.25 8.75
C LEU A 316 -1.87 4.81 9.11
N THR A 317 -2.87 3.94 9.10
CA THR A 317 -2.68 2.50 9.30
C THR A 317 -3.13 1.78 8.04
N VAL A 318 -2.17 1.18 7.33
CA VAL A 318 -2.45 0.31 6.19
C VAL A 318 -2.77 -1.07 6.75
N GLN A 319 -3.94 -1.58 6.40
CA GLN A 319 -4.35 -2.93 6.79
C GLN A 319 -3.71 -3.96 5.86
N PRO A 320 -3.35 -5.15 6.37
CA PRO A 320 -2.89 -6.24 5.51
C PRO A 320 -4.01 -6.59 4.51
N PRO A 321 -3.64 -7.08 3.31
CA PRO A 321 -4.64 -7.37 2.29
C PRO A 321 -5.47 -8.65 2.59
N TYR A 322 -5.07 -9.46 3.56
CA TYR A 322 -5.72 -10.71 4.00
C TYR A 322 -5.85 -10.79 5.53
N GLY A 323 -6.78 -11.62 5.99
CA GLY A 323 -7.22 -11.65 7.38
C GLY A 323 -6.52 -12.69 8.23
N GLY A 324 -5.29 -12.43 8.67
CA GLY A 324 -4.66 -13.05 9.87
C GLY A 324 -4.40 -14.57 9.88
N ASP A 325 -4.99 -15.35 8.98
CA ASP A 325 -4.72 -16.76 8.77
C ASP A 325 -3.98 -16.95 7.42
N SER A 326 -3.15 -17.99 7.36
CA SER A 326 -2.23 -18.29 6.26
C SER A 326 -2.76 -17.93 4.85
N LEU A 327 -2.07 -17.01 4.18
CA LEU A 327 -2.27 -16.58 2.78
C LEU A 327 -2.56 -17.74 1.82
N LEU A 328 -1.96 -18.91 2.09
CA LEU A 328 -2.05 -20.10 1.24
C LEU A 328 -3.41 -20.79 1.33
N GLU A 329 -4.04 -20.81 2.49
CA GLU A 329 -5.37 -21.40 2.67
C GLU A 329 -6.43 -20.52 2.01
N GLU A 330 -6.27 -19.20 2.10
CA GLU A 330 -7.18 -18.24 1.49
C GLU A 330 -7.05 -18.17 -0.04
N LEU A 331 -5.86 -18.41 -0.60
CA LEU A 331 -5.62 -18.39 -2.04
C LEU A 331 -6.33 -19.52 -2.79
N ALA A 332 -6.63 -20.65 -2.14
CA ALA A 332 -7.32 -21.81 -2.74
C ALA A 332 -6.84 -22.15 -4.17
N LEU A 333 -5.52 -22.36 -4.31
CA LEU A 333 -4.86 -22.52 -5.61
C LEU A 333 -5.16 -23.91 -6.22
N HIS A 334 -5.65 -23.92 -7.46
CA HIS A 334 -5.99 -25.13 -8.20
C HIS A 334 -5.42 -25.11 -9.63
N VAL A 335 -4.70 -26.16 -9.99
CA VAL A 335 -4.21 -26.37 -11.36
C VAL A 335 -5.36 -26.85 -12.24
N ALA A 336 -5.76 -26.03 -13.21
CA ALA A 336 -6.86 -26.32 -14.13
C ALA A 336 -6.40 -27.14 -15.35
N SER A 337 -5.23 -26.82 -15.90
CA SER A 337 -4.64 -27.55 -17.04
C SER A 337 -3.13 -27.47 -17.02
N LEU A 338 -2.49 -28.47 -17.63
CA LEU A 338 -1.05 -28.56 -17.80
C LEU A 338 -0.74 -28.99 -19.24
N GLU A 339 0.10 -28.23 -19.93
CA GLU A 339 0.53 -28.48 -21.30
C GLU A 339 2.05 -28.40 -21.40
N LEU A 340 2.66 -29.34 -22.12
CA LEU A 340 4.10 -29.31 -22.36
C LEU A 340 4.43 -28.34 -23.50
N GLY A 341 5.42 -27.49 -23.26
CA GLY A 341 6.02 -26.60 -24.24
C GLY A 341 7.31 -27.17 -24.84
N ALA A 342 8.30 -26.31 -25.07
CA ALA A 342 9.61 -26.71 -25.57
C ALA A 342 10.41 -27.47 -24.49
N THR A 343 11.19 -28.45 -24.90
CA THR A 343 12.09 -29.24 -24.05
C THR A 343 13.50 -29.23 -24.62
N THR A 344 14.48 -29.49 -23.75
CA THR A 344 15.88 -29.76 -24.07
C THR A 344 16.33 -30.97 -23.25
N GLU A 345 17.57 -31.44 -23.43
CA GLU A 345 18.13 -32.56 -22.64
C GLU A 345 18.08 -32.33 -21.12
N SER A 346 18.07 -31.07 -20.66
CA SER A 346 18.11 -30.71 -19.23
C SER A 346 17.05 -29.71 -18.77
N SER A 347 16.13 -29.30 -19.65
CA SER A 347 15.07 -28.35 -19.30
C SER A 347 13.72 -28.67 -19.95
N LEU A 348 12.64 -28.28 -19.28
CA LEU A 348 11.27 -28.46 -19.76
C LEU A 348 10.44 -27.21 -19.44
N LEU A 349 9.71 -26.74 -20.45
CA LEU A 349 8.72 -25.67 -20.30
C LEU A 349 7.33 -26.30 -20.13
N VAL A 350 6.63 -25.93 -19.06
CA VAL A 350 5.28 -26.40 -18.76
C VAL A 350 4.35 -25.20 -18.66
N LYS A 351 3.37 -25.14 -19.55
CA LYS A 351 2.33 -24.11 -19.52
C LYS A 351 1.20 -24.58 -18.62
N THR A 352 0.95 -23.82 -17.56
CA THR A 352 -0.03 -24.17 -16.55
C THR A 352 -1.13 -23.13 -16.51
N THR A 353 -2.39 -23.58 -16.50
CA THR A 353 -3.52 -22.70 -16.20
C THR A 353 -3.89 -22.90 -14.75
N VAL A 354 -3.92 -21.82 -13.97
CA VAL A 354 -4.20 -21.84 -12.53
C VAL A 354 -5.48 -21.05 -12.25
N ASN A 355 -6.30 -21.60 -11.35
CA ASN A 355 -7.43 -20.90 -10.74
C ASN A 355 -7.07 -20.65 -9.28
N PHE A 356 -7.41 -19.48 -8.77
CA PHE A 356 -7.16 -19.11 -7.38
C PHE A 356 -8.19 -18.09 -6.92
N THR A 357 -8.44 -18.04 -5.62
CA THR A 357 -9.26 -17.00 -5.00
C THR A 357 -8.34 -15.90 -4.50
N ASN A 358 -8.55 -14.67 -4.95
CA ASN A 358 -7.94 -13.49 -4.36
C ASN A 358 -8.80 -13.09 -3.15
N PRO A 359 -8.36 -13.33 -1.91
CA PRO A 359 -9.15 -13.00 -0.72
C PRO A 359 -9.26 -11.50 -0.48
N THR A 360 -8.43 -10.71 -1.17
CA THR A 360 -8.32 -9.27 -0.98
C THR A 360 -9.43 -8.54 -1.73
N GLN A 361 -9.83 -7.37 -1.23
CA GLN A 361 -10.74 -6.46 -1.94
C GLN A 361 -10.06 -5.72 -3.11
N TYR A 362 -8.79 -6.01 -3.38
CA TYR A 362 -7.96 -5.28 -4.33
C TYR A 362 -7.81 -6.05 -5.64
N SER A 363 -7.68 -5.33 -6.75
CA SER A 363 -7.33 -5.89 -8.06
C SER A 363 -5.92 -5.49 -8.46
N ALA A 364 -5.23 -6.32 -9.23
CA ALA A 364 -3.93 -6.01 -9.81
C ALA A 364 -3.89 -6.42 -11.29
N SER A 365 -3.21 -5.62 -12.12
CA SER A 365 -2.86 -6.01 -13.48
C SER A 365 -1.35 -6.11 -13.58
N VAL A 366 -0.84 -7.29 -13.94
CA VAL A 366 0.57 -7.63 -13.98
C VAL A 366 0.94 -8.19 -15.36
N PRO A 367 1.31 -7.32 -16.31
CA PRO A 367 1.75 -7.72 -17.65
C PRO A 367 2.92 -8.70 -17.72
N LEU A 368 3.88 -8.64 -16.81
CA LEU A 368 4.93 -9.66 -16.70
C LEU A 368 5.43 -9.72 -15.26
N VAL A 369 5.45 -10.93 -14.71
CA VAL A 369 6.13 -11.23 -13.45
C VAL A 369 6.88 -12.54 -13.56
N ASP A 370 8.07 -12.59 -12.98
CA ASP A 370 8.93 -13.78 -12.98
C ASP A 370 9.42 -14.13 -11.57
N PHE A 371 9.11 -15.33 -11.10
CA PHE A 371 9.56 -15.82 -9.79
C PHE A 371 10.54 -16.97 -9.96
N GLU A 372 11.39 -17.17 -8.94
CA GLU A 372 12.23 -18.35 -8.83
C GLU A 372 11.57 -19.34 -7.87
N LEU A 373 11.63 -20.63 -8.20
CA LEU A 373 11.14 -21.72 -7.38
C LEU A 373 12.33 -22.49 -6.82
N LEU A 374 12.41 -22.55 -5.50
CA LEU A 374 13.50 -23.15 -4.74
C LEU A 374 13.01 -24.38 -3.99
N TYR A 375 13.87 -25.39 -3.95
CA TYR A 375 13.72 -26.59 -3.13
C TYR A 375 15.00 -26.80 -2.33
N ASN A 376 14.88 -26.89 -1.01
CA ASN A 376 16.03 -26.95 -0.08
C ASN A 376 17.08 -25.89 -0.41
N ASP A 377 16.65 -24.62 -0.48
CA ASP A 377 17.47 -23.44 -0.82
C ASP A 377 18.17 -23.49 -2.19
N THR A 378 17.78 -24.42 -3.07
CA THR A 378 18.37 -24.60 -4.40
C THR A 378 17.33 -24.27 -5.47
N LYS A 379 17.68 -23.44 -6.45
CA LYS A 379 16.80 -23.02 -7.54
C LYS A 379 16.60 -24.15 -8.53
N VAL A 380 15.35 -24.46 -8.84
CA VAL A 380 14.99 -25.56 -9.74
C VAL A 380 14.13 -25.13 -10.93
N ALA A 381 13.38 -24.02 -10.81
CA ALA A 381 12.55 -23.52 -11.90
C ALA A 381 12.30 -22.00 -11.84
N HIS A 382 11.90 -21.44 -12.98
CA HIS A 382 11.25 -20.13 -13.08
C HIS A 382 9.74 -20.28 -13.23
N LEU A 383 8.99 -19.34 -12.66
CA LEU A 383 7.55 -19.19 -12.82
C LEU A 383 7.24 -17.83 -13.43
N THR A 384 6.82 -17.80 -14.69
CA THR A 384 6.53 -16.56 -15.41
C THR A 384 5.03 -16.44 -15.69
N ALA A 385 4.40 -15.34 -15.26
CA ALA A 385 3.03 -15.01 -15.64
C ALA A 385 3.01 -13.75 -16.52
N LYS A 386 2.16 -13.76 -17.55
CA LYS A 386 2.00 -12.66 -18.51
C LYS A 386 0.56 -12.19 -18.56
N ASP A 387 0.38 -10.88 -18.69
CA ASP A 387 -0.93 -10.21 -18.80
C ASP A 387 -1.93 -10.67 -17.73
N ALA A 388 -1.42 -10.91 -16.51
CA ALA A 388 -2.21 -11.40 -15.41
C ALA A 388 -3.16 -10.30 -14.91
N THR A 389 -4.45 -10.58 -14.86
CA THR A 389 -5.44 -9.68 -14.26
C THR A 389 -6.07 -10.38 -13.07
N ILE A 390 -5.75 -9.87 -11.88
CA ILE A 390 -6.21 -10.38 -10.60
C ILE A 390 -7.36 -9.48 -10.14
N LYS A 391 -8.52 -10.08 -9.89
CA LYS A 391 -9.71 -9.39 -9.37
C LYS A 391 -10.04 -9.92 -7.98
N PRO A 392 -10.77 -9.18 -7.13
CA PRO A 392 -11.28 -9.70 -5.87
C PRO A 392 -12.10 -10.96 -6.07
N GLY A 393 -11.94 -11.95 -5.19
CA GLY A 393 -12.63 -13.23 -5.26
C GLY A 393 -12.03 -14.19 -6.28
N ASN A 394 -12.87 -15.02 -6.90
CA ASN A 394 -12.41 -16.12 -7.74
C ASN A 394 -11.82 -15.64 -9.08
N ASN A 395 -10.58 -16.03 -9.36
CA ASN A 395 -9.87 -15.80 -10.62
C ASN A 395 -9.67 -17.15 -11.31
N THR A 396 -10.06 -17.22 -12.58
CA THR A 396 -9.93 -18.43 -13.39
C THR A 396 -9.12 -18.16 -14.64
N GLY A 397 -8.37 -19.17 -15.08
CA GLY A 397 -7.68 -19.11 -16.37
C GLY A 397 -6.35 -18.36 -16.38
N LEU A 398 -5.70 -18.16 -15.22
CA LEU A 398 -4.40 -17.48 -15.19
C LEU A 398 -3.34 -18.38 -15.81
N SER A 399 -2.70 -17.92 -16.89
CA SER A 399 -1.60 -18.64 -17.54
C SER A 399 -0.27 -18.36 -16.83
N VAL A 400 0.35 -19.42 -16.31
CA VAL A 400 1.67 -19.40 -15.67
C VAL A 400 2.57 -20.41 -16.38
N ASP A 401 3.66 -19.91 -16.94
CA ASP A 401 4.70 -20.72 -17.58
C ASP A 401 5.72 -21.15 -16.51
N LEU A 402 5.88 -22.45 -16.31
CA LEU A 402 6.91 -23.04 -15.44
C LEU A 402 8.07 -23.51 -16.32
N LEU A 403 9.21 -22.85 -16.22
CA LEU A 403 10.45 -23.28 -16.88
C LEU A 403 11.33 -24.01 -15.87
N TRP A 404 11.31 -25.33 -15.94
CA TRP A 404 12.16 -26.18 -15.13
C TRP A 404 13.52 -26.33 -15.81
N SER A 405 14.56 -25.78 -15.18
CA SER A 405 15.95 -25.91 -15.65
C SER A 405 16.94 -25.88 -14.47
N PRO A 406 16.96 -26.92 -13.61
CA PRO A 406 17.84 -26.93 -12.44
C PRO A 406 19.32 -26.79 -12.81
N LEU A 407 19.75 -27.44 -13.91
CA LEU A 407 21.14 -27.41 -14.36
C LEU A 407 21.61 -25.99 -14.73
N ASP A 408 20.80 -25.23 -15.44
CA ASP A 408 21.16 -23.87 -15.84
C ASP A 408 21.08 -22.88 -14.68
N LEU A 409 20.19 -23.13 -13.72
CA LEU A 409 19.93 -22.24 -12.59
C LEU A 409 21.03 -22.32 -11.53
N ASP A 410 21.30 -23.51 -11.01
CA ASP A 410 22.19 -23.72 -9.85
C ASP A 410 23.16 -24.92 -10.05
N GLY A 411 23.28 -25.43 -11.29
CA GLY A 411 24.30 -26.42 -11.65
C GLY A 411 23.98 -27.85 -11.23
N PRO A 412 25.00 -28.74 -11.14
CA PRO A 412 24.77 -30.17 -10.94
C PRO A 412 24.11 -30.54 -9.60
N ALA A 413 24.31 -29.74 -8.54
CA ALA A 413 23.66 -29.96 -7.26
C ALA A 413 22.14 -29.73 -7.34
N ALA A 414 21.72 -28.76 -8.15
CA ALA A 414 20.31 -28.48 -8.39
C ALA A 414 19.61 -29.57 -9.18
N VAL A 415 20.33 -30.29 -10.06
CA VAL A 415 19.78 -31.49 -10.72
C VAL A 415 19.40 -32.55 -9.68
N LEU A 416 20.25 -32.78 -8.68
CA LEU A 416 19.94 -33.73 -7.59
C LEU A 416 18.77 -33.25 -6.72
N ALA A 417 18.72 -31.95 -6.39
CA ALA A 417 17.61 -31.36 -5.65
C ALA A 417 16.29 -31.44 -6.44
N GLY A 418 16.34 -31.19 -7.76
CA GLY A 418 15.20 -31.32 -8.65
C GLY A 418 14.72 -32.76 -8.79
N GLN A 419 15.64 -33.72 -8.90
CA GLN A 419 15.33 -35.15 -8.89
C GLN A 419 14.63 -35.55 -7.59
N ASP A 420 15.13 -35.12 -6.43
CA ASP A 420 14.51 -35.38 -5.13
C ASP A 420 13.10 -34.75 -5.04
N LEU A 421 12.94 -33.50 -5.48
CA LEU A 421 11.64 -32.83 -5.52
C LEU A 421 10.63 -33.61 -6.38
N LEU A 422 10.99 -33.95 -7.62
CA LEU A 422 10.13 -34.72 -8.51
C LEU A 422 9.82 -36.10 -7.93
N SER A 423 10.82 -36.76 -7.32
CA SER A 423 10.71 -38.07 -6.66
C SER A 423 9.70 -38.04 -5.51
N GLN A 424 9.77 -37.03 -4.64
CA GLN A 424 8.83 -36.87 -3.54
C GLN A 424 7.42 -36.58 -4.05
N TYR A 425 7.30 -35.71 -5.06
CA TYR A 425 6.04 -35.33 -5.64
C TYR A 425 5.30 -36.52 -6.29
N VAL A 426 5.97 -37.30 -7.15
CA VAL A 426 5.36 -38.47 -7.82
C VAL A 426 5.05 -39.61 -6.86
N SER A 427 5.77 -39.69 -5.74
CA SER A 427 5.51 -40.65 -4.65
C SER A 427 4.32 -40.23 -3.76
N GLY A 428 3.76 -39.03 -3.97
CA GLY A 428 2.58 -38.55 -3.25
C GLY A 428 2.88 -37.91 -1.89
N PHE A 429 4.15 -37.57 -1.61
CA PHE A 429 4.49 -36.81 -0.40
C PHE A 429 4.03 -35.36 -0.51
N ASN A 430 3.54 -34.80 0.59
CA ASN A 430 3.24 -33.37 0.68
C ASN A 430 4.56 -32.61 0.65
N THR A 431 4.92 -32.09 -0.53
CA THR A 431 6.19 -31.41 -0.75
C THR A 431 5.94 -29.91 -0.85
N SER A 432 6.68 -29.14 -0.08
CA SER A 432 6.68 -27.68 -0.15
C SER A 432 7.87 -27.17 -0.94
N VAL A 433 7.66 -26.04 -1.61
CA VAL A 433 8.68 -25.30 -2.35
C VAL A 433 8.61 -23.85 -1.94
N MET A 434 9.74 -23.16 -1.98
CA MET A 434 9.80 -21.73 -1.69
C MET A 434 9.75 -20.98 -3.02
N ILE A 435 8.78 -20.09 -3.17
CA ILE A 435 8.72 -19.18 -4.30
C ILE A 435 9.33 -17.86 -3.84
N THR A 436 10.43 -17.47 -4.48
CA THR A 436 11.13 -16.21 -4.18
C THR A 436 11.08 -15.26 -5.35
N THR A 437 11.08 -13.98 -5.05
CA THR A 437 11.30 -12.97 -6.08
C THR A 437 12.80 -12.75 -6.29
N HIS A 438 13.16 -12.03 -7.34
CA HIS A 438 14.51 -11.65 -7.70
C HIS A 438 14.51 -10.28 -8.38
N LYS A 439 15.69 -9.74 -8.65
CA LYS A 439 15.86 -8.41 -9.26
C LYS A 439 15.06 -8.22 -10.56
N GLY A 440 14.90 -9.28 -11.34
CA GLY A 440 14.16 -9.28 -12.60
C GLY A 440 12.67 -9.62 -12.47
N THR A 441 12.14 -9.83 -11.26
CA THR A 441 10.74 -10.26 -11.07
C THR A 441 9.75 -9.29 -11.68
N ILE A 442 9.99 -7.99 -11.54
CA ILE A 442 9.20 -6.95 -12.21
C ILE A 442 10.19 -6.14 -13.06
N PRO A 443 10.31 -6.42 -14.36
CA PRO A 443 11.33 -5.78 -15.20
C PRO A 443 11.26 -4.25 -15.25
N ALA A 444 10.07 -3.67 -15.14
CA ALA A 444 9.88 -2.22 -15.05
C ALA A 444 10.35 -1.61 -13.73
N LEU A 445 10.44 -2.43 -12.68
CA LEU A 445 10.80 -2.01 -11.32
C LEU A 445 11.93 -2.91 -10.77
N PRO A 446 13.14 -2.87 -11.34
CA PRO A 446 14.23 -3.74 -10.91
C PRO A 446 14.67 -3.48 -9.46
N LYS A 447 14.49 -2.24 -8.97
CA LYS A 447 14.73 -1.90 -7.55
C LYS A 447 13.71 -2.56 -6.64
N LEU A 448 12.42 -2.54 -7.02
CA LEU A 448 11.37 -3.26 -6.29
C LEU A 448 11.62 -4.78 -6.33
N GLY A 449 11.97 -5.35 -7.49
CA GLY A 449 12.33 -6.77 -7.59
C GLY A 449 13.53 -7.13 -6.70
N GLN A 450 14.53 -6.25 -6.62
CA GLN A 450 15.68 -6.45 -5.74
C GLN A 450 15.30 -6.34 -4.26
N ALA A 451 14.48 -5.36 -3.90
CA ALA A 451 13.90 -5.19 -2.56
C ALA A 451 13.14 -6.47 -2.14
N LEU A 452 12.23 -6.93 -2.99
CA LEU A 452 11.43 -8.13 -2.76
C LEU A 452 12.27 -9.42 -2.76
N SER A 453 13.51 -9.43 -3.28
CA SER A 453 14.28 -10.68 -3.47
C SER A 453 14.62 -11.43 -2.19
N ARG A 454 14.52 -10.74 -1.04
CA ARG A 454 14.68 -11.34 0.29
C ARG A 454 13.40 -12.02 0.79
N LEU A 455 12.29 -11.82 0.08
CA LEU A 455 10.98 -12.34 0.43
C LEU A 455 10.74 -13.64 -0.34
N GLY A 456 10.34 -14.66 0.41
CA GLY A 456 9.94 -15.95 -0.09
C GLY A 456 8.65 -16.39 0.57
N PHE A 457 7.80 -17.08 -0.18
CA PHE A 457 6.63 -17.73 0.38
C PHE A 457 6.71 -19.23 0.11
N GLU A 458 6.52 -20.00 1.16
CA GLU A 458 6.46 -21.46 1.07
C GLU A 458 5.09 -21.87 0.53
N VAL A 459 5.04 -22.70 -0.50
CA VAL A 459 3.80 -23.19 -1.10
C VAL A 459 3.87 -24.71 -1.17
N GLN A 460 2.81 -25.39 -0.78
CA GLN A 460 2.67 -26.81 -1.06
C GLN A 460 2.35 -27.00 -2.54
N ILE A 461 3.11 -27.86 -3.23
CA ILE A 461 2.86 -28.13 -4.65
C ILE A 461 1.45 -28.72 -4.80
N PRO A 462 0.56 -28.11 -5.60
CA PRO A 462 -0.78 -28.63 -5.81
C PRO A 462 -0.73 -30.04 -6.38
N LYS A 463 -1.63 -30.91 -5.92
CA LYS A 463 -1.77 -32.25 -6.51
C LYS A 463 -2.36 -32.16 -7.91
N LEU A 464 -1.76 -32.85 -8.86
CA LEU A 464 -2.29 -32.90 -10.23
C LEU A 464 -3.61 -33.69 -10.25
N PRO A 465 -4.61 -33.25 -11.05
CA PRO A 465 -5.85 -34.00 -11.22
C PRO A 465 -5.56 -35.30 -11.99
N VAL A 466 -5.76 -36.44 -11.33
CA VAL A 466 -5.56 -37.77 -11.95
C VAL A 466 -6.89 -38.29 -12.50
N ARG A 467 -6.89 -38.81 -13.74
CA ARG A 467 -8.07 -39.46 -14.33
C ARG A 467 -8.22 -40.88 -13.78
N ARG A 468 -9.38 -41.21 -13.22
CA ARG A 468 -9.70 -42.58 -12.76
C ARG A 468 -9.86 -43.53 -13.94
N ALA A 469 -9.51 -44.79 -13.74
CA ALA A 469 -9.76 -45.85 -14.71
C ALA A 469 -11.27 -46.05 -14.93
N PRO A 470 -11.72 -46.43 -16.15
CA PRO A 470 -13.12 -46.73 -16.39
C PRO A 470 -13.52 -48.00 -15.60
N GLY A 471 -14.37 -47.86 -14.58
CA GLY A 471 -14.90 -48.99 -13.80
C GLY A 471 -14.91 -48.83 -12.29
N ASP A 472 -14.34 -47.76 -11.73
CA ASP A 472 -14.47 -47.44 -10.30
C ASP A 472 -15.91 -46.98 -9.99
N ASP A 473 -16.61 -47.72 -9.13
CA ASP A 473 -17.98 -47.42 -8.71
C ASP A 473 -17.97 -46.18 -7.80
N PRO A 474 -18.83 -45.16 -8.00
CA PRO A 474 -18.80 -43.92 -7.22
C PRO A 474 -19.17 -44.09 -5.73
N ASP A 475 -19.71 -45.25 -5.36
CA ASP A 475 -20.38 -45.51 -4.08
C ASP A 475 -19.61 -46.52 -3.18
N GLU A 476 -18.43 -47.02 -3.58
CA GLU A 476 -17.58 -47.79 -2.65
C GLU A 476 -16.81 -46.84 -1.73
N PRO A 477 -16.92 -46.97 -0.39
CA PRO A 477 -16.16 -46.15 0.53
C PRO A 477 -14.67 -46.51 0.41
N ASP A 478 -13.88 -45.53 -0.01
CA ASP A 478 -12.42 -45.54 -0.04
C ASP A 478 -11.88 -46.05 1.30
N HIS A 479 -11.38 -47.28 1.33
CA HIS A 479 -10.63 -47.83 2.47
C HIS A 479 -9.14 -47.46 2.45
N ASP A 480 -8.71 -46.74 1.40
CA ASP A 480 -7.41 -46.08 1.29
C ASP A 480 -7.68 -44.58 1.20
N ASP A 481 -7.11 -43.77 2.11
CA ASP A 481 -7.14 -42.31 2.04
C ASP A 481 -6.98 -41.87 0.59
N GLY A 482 -7.99 -41.20 0.00
CA GLY A 482 -8.18 -40.89 -1.44
C GLY A 482 -7.00 -40.19 -2.16
N GLN A 483 -5.84 -40.83 -2.14
CA GLN A 483 -4.57 -40.40 -2.67
C GLN A 483 -4.47 -40.94 -4.08
N THR A 484 -4.77 -40.07 -5.02
CA THR A 484 -4.52 -40.27 -6.44
C THR A 484 -3.02 -40.43 -6.70
N ARG A 485 -2.58 -41.63 -7.09
CA ARG A 485 -1.16 -42.00 -7.33
C ARG A 485 -0.88 -42.23 -8.82
N PHE A 486 0.39 -42.07 -9.23
CA PHE A 486 0.83 -42.34 -10.60
C PHE A 486 0.61 -43.82 -11.01
N ILE A 487 0.84 -44.75 -10.07
CA ILE A 487 0.49 -46.17 -10.20
C ILE A 487 -0.90 -46.39 -9.60
N GLN A 488 -1.87 -46.80 -10.42
CA GLN A 488 -3.26 -47.03 -10.00
C GLN A 488 -3.55 -48.48 -9.60
N ASP A 489 -3.00 -49.45 -10.35
CA ASP A 489 -3.20 -50.88 -10.10
C ASP A 489 -1.93 -51.64 -10.49
N ALA A 490 -1.71 -52.79 -9.87
CA ALA A 490 -0.62 -53.70 -10.19
C ALA A 490 -1.17 -55.13 -10.28
N THR A 491 -0.77 -55.88 -11.31
CA THR A 491 -1.09 -57.30 -11.44
C THR A 491 0.18 -58.13 -11.52
N LEU A 492 0.36 -59.07 -10.58
CA LEU A 492 1.43 -60.05 -10.59
C LEU A 492 0.94 -61.37 -11.19
N HIS A 493 1.64 -61.88 -12.20
CA HIS A 493 1.37 -63.17 -12.87
C HIS A 493 2.46 -64.17 -12.48
N LEU A 494 2.08 -65.21 -11.74
CA LEU A 494 3.04 -66.13 -11.14
C LEU A 494 3.69 -67.09 -12.12
N TRP A 495 2.92 -67.69 -13.05
CA TRP A 495 3.45 -68.68 -13.98
C TRP A 495 4.42 -68.08 -14.99
N SER A 496 4.14 -66.87 -15.46
CA SER A 496 5.06 -66.14 -16.32
C SER A 496 6.14 -65.40 -15.54
N SER A 497 6.00 -65.27 -14.21
CA SER A 497 6.88 -64.45 -13.36
C SER A 497 7.01 -63.03 -13.92
N THR A 498 5.86 -62.41 -14.20
CA THR A 498 5.79 -61.05 -14.76
C THR A 498 4.79 -60.19 -14.01
N ALA A 499 4.98 -58.87 -13.99
CA ALA A 499 4.01 -57.91 -13.50
C ALA A 499 3.62 -56.90 -14.58
N ASP A 500 2.36 -56.46 -14.57
CA ASP A 500 1.92 -55.27 -15.31
C ASP A 500 1.33 -54.25 -14.35
N PHE A 501 1.49 -52.97 -14.69
CA PHE A 501 1.06 -51.84 -13.90
C PHE A 501 0.13 -50.96 -14.73
N THR A 502 -0.88 -50.42 -14.08
CA THR A 502 -1.75 -49.39 -14.67
C THR A 502 -1.22 -48.04 -14.23
N LEU A 503 -0.72 -47.26 -15.19
CA LEU A 503 -0.12 -45.94 -14.97
C LEU A 503 -1.09 -44.85 -15.41
N SER A 504 -1.09 -43.72 -14.70
CA SER A 504 -1.86 -42.53 -15.08
C SER A 504 -0.93 -41.38 -15.40
N SER A 505 -0.83 -41.03 -16.69
CA SER A 505 -0.04 -39.90 -17.15
C SER A 505 -0.77 -38.58 -16.83
N PRO A 506 -0.10 -37.60 -16.19
CA PRO A 506 -0.68 -36.29 -15.92
C PRO A 506 -0.81 -35.41 -17.16
N PHE A 507 -0.11 -35.73 -18.25
CA PHE A 507 -0.14 -34.95 -19.49
C PHE A 507 -1.35 -35.33 -20.35
N THR A 508 -1.99 -34.32 -20.96
CA THR A 508 -3.19 -34.52 -21.78
C THR A 508 -2.89 -34.96 -23.20
N ASN A 509 -1.77 -34.52 -23.76
CA ASN A 509 -1.42 -34.70 -25.17
C ASN A 509 0.00 -35.26 -25.40
N THR A 510 0.81 -35.43 -24.35
CA THR A 510 2.20 -35.88 -24.46
C THR A 510 2.37 -37.31 -23.93
N THR A 511 3.06 -38.14 -24.70
CA THR A 511 3.46 -39.49 -24.30
C THR A 511 4.77 -39.42 -23.52
N LEU A 512 4.78 -39.97 -22.30
CA LEU A 512 6.01 -40.15 -21.54
C LEU A 512 6.70 -41.44 -21.98
N GLU A 513 8.02 -41.49 -21.96
CA GLU A 513 8.77 -42.73 -22.17
C GLU A 513 9.44 -43.13 -20.86
N ILE A 514 9.19 -44.35 -20.40
CA ILE A 514 9.99 -44.95 -19.32
C ILE A 514 11.16 -45.64 -20.00
N THR A 515 12.40 -45.24 -19.69
CA THR A 515 13.62 -45.75 -20.32
C THR A 515 14.26 -46.90 -19.55
N SER A 516 14.08 -46.91 -18.23
CA SER A 516 14.63 -47.94 -17.34
C SER A 516 13.85 -48.02 -16.03
N ILE A 517 13.84 -49.20 -15.42
CA ILE A 517 13.22 -49.48 -14.13
C ILE A 517 14.16 -50.42 -13.36
N GLU A 518 14.55 -49.99 -12.17
CA GLU A 518 15.17 -50.82 -11.13
C GLU A 518 14.28 -50.74 -9.90
N ALA A 519 13.45 -51.76 -9.66
CA ALA A 519 12.45 -51.75 -8.59
C ALA A 519 12.59 -52.96 -7.65
N GLN A 520 12.23 -52.73 -6.39
CA GLN A 520 12.17 -53.73 -5.34
C GLN A 520 10.82 -53.61 -4.62
N ALA A 521 10.21 -54.76 -4.33
CA ALA A 521 8.94 -54.83 -3.62
C ALA A 521 9.09 -55.53 -2.26
N PHE A 522 8.39 -55.01 -1.26
CA PHE A 522 8.43 -55.45 0.13
C PHE A 522 7.01 -55.76 0.64
N TYR A 523 6.90 -56.82 1.43
CA TYR A 523 5.71 -57.18 2.19
C TYR A 523 5.94 -56.82 3.66
N GLU A 524 4.92 -56.27 4.33
CA GLU A 524 5.03 -55.78 5.72
C GLU A 524 6.24 -54.84 5.94
N HIS A 525 6.55 -53.99 4.95
CA HIS A 525 7.62 -52.99 4.92
C HIS A 525 9.06 -53.50 4.79
N ASP A 526 9.38 -54.73 5.22
CA ASP A 526 10.77 -55.21 5.27
C ASP A 526 11.03 -56.57 4.60
N GLN A 527 9.99 -57.34 4.29
CA GLN A 527 10.15 -58.67 3.68
C GLN A 527 10.21 -58.56 2.16
N GLU A 528 11.41 -58.67 1.59
CA GLU A 528 11.58 -58.65 0.13
C GLU A 528 10.75 -59.75 -0.56
N VAL A 529 9.94 -59.32 -1.54
CA VAL A 529 9.08 -60.18 -2.35
C VAL A 529 9.73 -60.50 -3.69
N GLY A 530 10.35 -59.50 -4.32
CA GLY A 530 11.03 -59.66 -5.59
C GLY A 530 11.50 -58.33 -6.18
N THR A 531 12.21 -58.45 -7.30
CA THR A 531 12.83 -57.31 -7.99
C THR A 531 12.43 -57.27 -9.46
N ILE A 532 12.42 -56.07 -10.03
CA ILE A 532 12.22 -55.81 -11.47
C ILE A 532 13.42 -55.01 -11.95
N ASN A 533 14.14 -55.54 -12.94
CA ASN A 533 15.20 -54.83 -13.64
C ASN A 533 14.88 -54.85 -15.14
N TYR A 534 14.47 -53.70 -15.68
CA TYR A 534 14.02 -53.57 -17.06
C TYR A 534 14.64 -52.31 -17.70
N TYR A 535 15.34 -52.46 -18.82
CA TYR A 535 16.12 -51.37 -19.45
C TYR A 535 15.72 -51.11 -20.91
N GLU A 536 14.54 -51.58 -21.32
CA GLU A 536 13.99 -51.31 -22.65
C GLU A 536 12.95 -50.19 -22.55
N PRO A 537 13.01 -49.17 -23.42
CA PRO A 537 12.05 -48.08 -23.37
C PRO A 537 10.63 -48.52 -23.75
N PHE A 538 9.63 -47.99 -23.06
CA PHE A 538 8.22 -48.15 -23.44
C PHE A 538 7.40 -46.87 -23.23
N PRO A 539 6.39 -46.62 -24.09
CA PRO A 539 5.57 -45.42 -24.01
C PRO A 539 4.47 -45.53 -22.94
N VAL A 540 4.20 -44.41 -22.29
CA VAL A 540 3.09 -44.17 -21.35
C VAL A 540 2.25 -43.03 -21.96
N PRO A 541 1.26 -43.37 -22.80
CA PRO A 541 0.44 -42.37 -23.48
C PRO A 541 -0.42 -41.56 -22.48
N PRO A 542 -0.96 -40.40 -22.91
CA PRO A 542 -1.86 -39.60 -22.09
C PRO A 542 -3.03 -40.38 -21.48
N GLY A 543 -3.36 -40.07 -20.22
CA GLY A 543 -4.42 -40.74 -19.47
C GLY A 543 -3.97 -42.07 -18.84
N VAL A 544 -4.88 -43.04 -18.76
CA VAL A 544 -4.62 -44.34 -18.12
C VAL A 544 -4.10 -45.33 -19.16
N SER A 545 -2.93 -45.91 -18.89
CA SER A 545 -2.28 -46.88 -19.76
C SER A 545 -1.73 -48.07 -18.98
N GLN A 546 -1.48 -49.19 -19.64
CA GLN A 546 -0.85 -50.36 -19.04
C GLN A 546 0.58 -50.50 -19.52
N THR A 547 1.47 -50.87 -18.60
CA THR A 547 2.85 -51.21 -18.93
C THR A 547 2.90 -52.51 -19.77
N PRO A 548 4.01 -52.76 -20.48
CA PRO A 548 4.33 -54.13 -20.89
C PRO A 548 4.42 -55.04 -19.67
N ARG A 549 4.37 -56.36 -19.90
CA ARG A 549 4.64 -57.35 -18.86
C ARG A 549 6.12 -57.31 -18.50
N LEU A 550 6.41 -56.74 -17.34
CA LEU A 550 7.76 -56.59 -16.81
C LEU A 550 8.18 -57.91 -16.14
N PRO A 551 9.40 -58.43 -16.39
CA PRO A 551 9.89 -59.63 -15.73
C PRO A 551 10.13 -59.36 -14.24
N VAL A 552 9.71 -60.30 -13.40
CA VAL A 552 9.85 -60.24 -11.94
C VAL A 552 10.75 -61.39 -11.48
N ASP A 553 11.83 -61.06 -10.79
CA ASP A 553 12.64 -62.04 -10.08
C ASP A 553 12.12 -62.19 -8.65
N LEU A 554 11.37 -63.26 -8.39
CA LEU A 554 10.74 -63.52 -7.10
C LEU A 554 11.73 -64.11 -6.12
N ASN A 555 11.75 -63.62 -4.87
CA ASN A 555 12.55 -64.21 -3.81
C ASN A 555 11.88 -65.48 -3.27
N LEU A 556 12.08 -66.61 -3.97
CA LEU A 556 11.43 -67.89 -3.69
C LEU A 556 11.75 -68.48 -2.30
N GLY A 557 12.77 -67.98 -1.61
CA GLY A 557 13.18 -68.44 -0.27
C GLY A 557 12.68 -67.57 0.89
N GLY A 558 12.00 -66.45 0.60
CA GLY A 558 11.59 -65.45 1.60
C GLY A 558 10.15 -65.58 2.08
N ILE A 559 9.88 -64.98 3.25
CA ILE A 559 8.53 -64.86 3.85
C ILE A 559 7.56 -64.15 2.89
N GLY A 560 8.07 -63.22 2.07
CA GLY A 560 7.32 -62.52 1.03
C GLY A 560 6.72 -63.45 -0.03
N TYR A 561 7.44 -64.47 -0.48
CA TYR A 561 6.92 -65.41 -1.49
C TYR A 561 5.79 -66.29 -0.95
N ASP A 562 5.86 -66.70 0.33
CA ASP A 562 4.78 -67.42 1.00
C ASP A 562 3.51 -66.57 1.14
N ALA A 563 3.65 -65.25 1.30
CA ALA A 563 2.52 -64.31 1.29
C ALA A 563 1.89 -64.21 -0.11
N VAL A 564 2.73 -64.07 -1.15
CA VAL A 564 2.26 -64.04 -2.55
C VAL A 564 1.50 -65.32 -2.92
N LYS A 565 2.03 -66.50 -2.54
CA LYS A 565 1.38 -67.78 -2.81
C LYS A 565 0.03 -67.93 -2.10
N ARG A 566 -0.12 -67.36 -0.91
CA ARG A 566 -1.39 -67.32 -0.16
C ARG A 566 -2.39 -66.33 -0.77
N ALA A 567 -1.91 -65.28 -1.42
CA ALA A 567 -2.72 -64.25 -2.06
C ALA A 567 -3.20 -64.61 -3.49
N VAL A 568 -2.87 -65.81 -4.01
CA VAL A 568 -3.30 -66.26 -5.34
C VAL A 568 -4.83 -66.23 -5.47
N GLY A 569 -5.33 -65.47 -6.45
CA GLY A 569 -6.75 -65.25 -6.64
C GLY A 569 -7.34 -64.12 -5.79
N GLY A 570 -6.50 -63.38 -5.05
CA GLY A 570 -6.85 -62.20 -4.26
C GLY A 570 -5.89 -61.04 -4.49
N THR A 571 -5.78 -60.18 -3.48
CA THR A 571 -4.93 -58.97 -3.48
C THR A 571 -3.88 -59.05 -2.38
N LEU A 572 -2.77 -58.36 -2.59
CA LEU A 572 -1.66 -58.21 -1.65
C LEU A 572 -1.21 -56.75 -1.63
N HIS A 573 -1.03 -56.16 -0.46
CA HIS A 573 -0.46 -54.82 -0.33
C HIS A 573 1.07 -54.93 -0.27
N LEU A 574 1.74 -54.17 -1.13
CA LEU A 574 3.20 -54.16 -1.26
C LEU A 574 3.72 -52.74 -1.20
N ASP A 575 4.82 -52.57 -0.48
CA ASP A 575 5.63 -51.36 -0.55
C ASP A 575 6.66 -51.52 -1.65
N THR A 576 6.97 -50.44 -2.37
CA THR A 576 7.90 -50.47 -3.49
C THR A 576 8.85 -49.29 -3.45
N VAL A 577 10.10 -49.57 -3.82
CA VAL A 577 11.10 -48.55 -4.12
C VAL A 577 11.58 -48.82 -5.53
N ALA A 578 11.49 -47.81 -6.40
CA ALA A 578 11.84 -47.94 -7.80
C ALA A 578 12.66 -46.75 -8.28
N LYS A 579 13.83 -47.01 -8.84
CA LYS A 579 14.58 -46.03 -9.61
C LYS A 579 14.14 -46.13 -11.07
N VAL A 580 13.53 -45.06 -11.57
CA VAL A 580 12.89 -45.04 -12.89
C VAL A 580 13.55 -43.97 -13.74
N GLY A 581 14.04 -44.36 -14.92
CA GLY A 581 14.47 -43.45 -15.95
C GLY A 581 13.26 -42.99 -16.76
N VAL A 582 13.10 -41.68 -16.90
CA VAL A 582 11.97 -41.06 -17.58
C VAL A 582 12.49 -40.13 -18.66
N LYS A 583 11.84 -40.16 -19.81
CA LYS A 583 12.09 -39.26 -20.93
C LYS A 583 10.78 -38.61 -21.38
N ILE A 584 10.81 -37.30 -21.55
CA ILE A 584 9.68 -36.47 -21.98
C ILE A 584 10.16 -35.63 -23.17
N GLU A 585 9.82 -36.06 -24.38
CA GLU A 585 10.39 -35.49 -25.61
C GLU A 585 11.93 -35.51 -25.54
N ASP A 586 12.60 -34.35 -25.53
CA ASP A 586 14.05 -34.27 -25.43
C ASP A 586 14.59 -34.30 -23.98
N TYR A 587 13.74 -34.03 -22.98
CA TYR A 587 14.13 -34.03 -21.57
C TYR A 587 14.28 -35.45 -21.04
N SER A 588 15.36 -35.73 -20.30
CA SER A 588 15.56 -37.02 -19.66
C SER A 588 16.05 -36.88 -18.23
N ASP A 589 15.52 -37.70 -17.33
CA ASP A 589 15.91 -37.68 -15.94
C ASP A 589 15.72 -39.05 -15.27
N THR A 590 16.20 -39.18 -14.04
CA THR A 590 15.98 -40.37 -13.20
C THR A 590 15.32 -39.97 -11.90
N ILE A 591 14.19 -40.61 -11.60
CA ILE A 591 13.41 -40.37 -10.39
C ILE A 591 13.43 -41.60 -9.48
N LEU A 592 13.30 -41.38 -8.18
CA LEU A 592 13.15 -42.41 -7.16
C LEU A 592 11.69 -42.42 -6.69
N TYR A 593 10.95 -43.44 -7.09
CA TYR A 593 9.55 -43.62 -6.70
C TYR A 593 9.45 -44.48 -5.44
N HIS A 594 8.68 -44.01 -4.47
CA HIS A 594 8.32 -44.73 -3.26
C HIS A 594 6.81 -44.96 -3.24
N GLY A 595 6.38 -46.21 -3.32
CA GLY A 595 4.98 -46.60 -3.18
C GLY A 595 4.75 -47.29 -1.84
N ASN A 596 3.78 -46.82 -1.06
CA ASN A 596 3.38 -47.47 0.19
C ASN A 596 2.01 -48.14 0.03
N GLY A 597 1.91 -49.42 0.35
CA GLY A 597 0.66 -50.17 0.35
C GLY A 597 0.00 -50.35 -1.02
N ILE A 598 0.78 -50.40 -2.11
CA ILE A 598 0.23 -50.62 -3.46
C ILE A 598 -0.54 -51.93 -3.49
N THR A 599 -1.82 -51.87 -3.86
CA THR A 599 -2.66 -53.05 -4.01
C THR A 599 -2.28 -53.80 -5.29
N ALA A 600 -1.70 -54.99 -5.12
CA ALA A 600 -1.33 -55.87 -6.21
C ALA A 600 -2.27 -57.09 -6.30
N ARG A 601 -2.89 -57.31 -7.46
CA ARG A 601 -3.69 -58.50 -7.75
C ARG A 601 -2.79 -59.66 -8.13
N VAL A 602 -2.93 -60.80 -7.46
CA VAL A 602 -2.10 -61.99 -7.74
C VAL A 602 -2.88 -62.99 -8.59
N LYS A 603 -2.42 -63.19 -9.82
CA LYS A 603 -2.96 -64.15 -10.79
C LYS A 603 -1.97 -65.28 -11.05
N LEU A 604 -2.52 -66.42 -11.45
CA LEU A 604 -1.75 -67.59 -11.89
C LEU A 604 -1.06 -67.30 -13.22
#